data_AF-A0A3D1YBB5-F1
#
_entry.id   AF-A0A3D1YBB5-F1
#
_cell.length_a   1.000
_cell.length_b   1.000
_cell.length_c   1.000
_cell.angle_alpha   90.00
_cell.angle_beta   90.00
_cell.angle_gamma   90.00
#
_symmetry.space_group_name_H-M   'P 1'
#
loop_
_entity.id
_entity.type
_entity.pdbx_description
1 polymer ?
#
loop_
_entity_poly.entity_id
_entity_poly.type
_entity_poly.pdbx_seq_one_letter_code
_entity_poly.pdbx_strand_id
1 'polypeptide(L)'
;MLRRYARLIAFGNGGLHALYDKTDGFYRRQLILTTKDKVDGREDDPYLIDKLRKERDGIFLWALEGLQRLVSNNYVFTESVDAKQNLVDAQEEGNNILAFMKSEGYLQFEIGKKISSTDFYNIYVSWCEDNLEKPRASAGFLHYIKENQKRYGLIYDAKCIGNRRGFHNVCKAEFTPVAGKTPFD
;
A
#
# COMPACT_ATOMS: atom_id res chain seq x y z
N MET A 1 -26.08 22.25 14.19
CA MET A 1 -24.86 21.41 14.07
C MET A 1 -25.27 20.10 13.38
N LEU A 2 -24.89 19.89 12.11
CA LEU A 2 -25.34 18.72 11.34
C LEU A 2 -24.50 17.50 11.75
N ARG A 3 -25.06 16.55 12.52
CA ARG A 3 -24.42 15.25 12.78
C ARG A 3 -24.51 14.41 11.50
N ARG A 4 -23.36 14.06 10.93
CA ARG A 4 -23.29 13.14 9.78
C ARG A 4 -23.35 11.70 10.31
N TYR A 5 -24.45 11.00 10.02
CA TYR A 5 -24.68 9.61 10.45
C TYR A 5 -24.31 8.57 9.38
N ALA A 6 -24.00 9.00 8.15
CA ALA A 6 -23.71 8.07 7.08
C ALA A 6 -22.40 7.29 7.34
N ARG A 7 -22.48 5.98 7.15
CA ARG A 7 -21.35 5.06 6.98
C ARG A 7 -21.50 4.44 5.60
N LEU A 8 -20.42 4.41 4.84
CA LEU A 8 -20.40 3.81 3.51
C LEU A 8 -19.88 2.38 3.62
N ILE A 9 -20.59 1.46 3.01
CA ILE A 9 -20.16 0.07 2.83
C ILE A 9 -20.10 -0.14 1.32
N ALA A 10 -18.96 -0.63 0.83
CA ALA A 10 -18.73 -0.89 -0.57
C ALA A 10 -18.18 -2.30 -0.74
N PHE A 11 -18.56 -2.95 -1.84
CA PHE A 11 -18.09 -4.27 -2.22
C PHE A 11 -17.45 -4.14 -3.60
N GLY A 12 -16.27 -4.73 -3.78
CA GLY A 12 -15.52 -4.69 -5.03
C GLY A 12 -14.50 -5.81 -5.08
N ASN A 13 -13.99 -6.07 -6.28
CA ASN A 13 -12.99 -7.10 -6.53
C ASN A 13 -11.54 -6.60 -6.29
N GLY A 14 -11.39 -5.44 -5.66
CA GLY A 14 -10.12 -4.80 -5.36
C GLY A 14 -10.30 -3.75 -4.27
N GLY A 15 -9.17 -3.22 -3.78
CA GLY A 15 -9.18 -2.18 -2.75
C GLY A 15 -9.84 -0.89 -3.22
N LEU A 16 -10.41 -0.13 -2.28
CA LEU A 16 -10.84 1.24 -2.58
C LEU A 16 -9.60 2.14 -2.69
N HIS A 17 -9.17 2.41 -3.91
CA HIS A 17 -8.05 3.32 -4.15
C HIS A 17 -8.54 4.76 -4.31
N ALA A 18 -7.90 5.69 -3.61
CA ALA A 18 -8.13 7.11 -3.85
C ALA A 18 -7.52 7.55 -5.18
N LEU A 19 -8.34 8.23 -6.00
CA LEU A 19 -7.87 8.87 -7.22
C LEU A 19 -6.88 10.01 -6.94
N TYR A 20 -7.10 10.77 -5.85
CA TYR A 20 -6.34 11.99 -5.56
C TYR A 20 -5.72 12.01 -4.15
N ASP A 21 -6.40 11.50 -3.13
CA ASP A 21 -5.93 11.55 -1.73
C ASP A 21 -5.26 10.24 -1.30
N LYS A 22 -3.94 10.16 -1.48
CA LYS A 22 -3.14 9.01 -1.05
C LYS A 22 -2.51 9.20 0.34
N THR A 23 -3.04 10.13 1.14
CA THR A 23 -2.53 10.41 2.49
C THR A 23 -3.08 9.41 3.51
N ASP A 24 -2.44 9.33 4.68
CA ASP A 24 -2.98 8.59 5.83
C ASP A 24 -4.45 8.96 6.14
N GLY A 25 -4.85 10.20 5.86
CA GLY A 25 -6.23 10.67 5.98
C GLY A 25 -7.24 9.79 5.27
N PHE A 26 -6.96 9.40 4.04
CA PHE A 26 -7.86 8.57 3.28
C PHE A 26 -7.93 7.14 3.83
N TYR A 27 -6.79 6.58 4.20
CA TYR A 27 -6.70 5.17 4.59
C TYR A 27 -7.18 4.93 6.03
N ARG A 28 -6.82 5.76 7.02
CA ARG A 28 -7.20 5.53 8.43
C ARG A 28 -8.71 5.56 8.72
N ARG A 29 -9.53 5.90 7.72
CA ARG A 29 -11.00 5.95 7.78
C ARG A 29 -11.66 4.68 7.24
N GLN A 30 -10.88 3.76 6.72
CA GLN A 30 -11.35 2.52 6.10
C GLN A 30 -11.17 1.35 7.06
N LEU A 31 -12.10 0.40 6.98
CA LEU A 31 -11.95 -0.94 7.53
C LEU A 31 -12.01 -1.90 6.33
N ILE A 32 -10.86 -2.45 5.94
CA ILE A 32 -10.75 -3.28 4.74
C ILE A 32 -10.88 -4.75 5.13
N LEU A 33 -11.95 -5.38 4.64
CA LEU A 33 -12.20 -6.80 4.84
C LEU A 33 -12.06 -7.50 3.49
N THR A 34 -11.19 -8.51 3.43
CA THR A 34 -11.00 -9.38 2.28
C THR A 34 -11.75 -10.68 2.50
N THR A 35 -12.49 -11.13 1.48
CA THR A 35 -13.09 -12.47 1.50
C THR A 35 -12.01 -13.52 1.27
N LYS A 36 -12.14 -14.67 1.93
CA LYS A 36 -11.27 -15.82 1.66
C LYS A 36 -11.44 -16.29 0.22
N ASP A 37 -10.38 -16.88 -0.32
CA ASP A 37 -10.44 -17.54 -1.62
C ASP A 37 -11.53 -18.62 -1.67
N LYS A 38 -12.09 -18.81 -2.86
CA LYS A 38 -13.05 -19.88 -3.09
C LYS A 38 -12.32 -21.22 -2.92
N VAL A 39 -12.82 -22.04 -1.99
CA VAL A 39 -12.31 -23.40 -1.80
C VAL A 39 -12.58 -24.23 -3.05
N ASP A 40 -11.60 -25.06 -3.44
CA ASP A 40 -11.74 -25.96 -4.57
C ASP A 40 -12.95 -26.89 -4.41
N GLY A 41 -13.69 -27.06 -5.50
CA GLY A 41 -14.92 -27.89 -5.50
C GLY A 41 -16.11 -27.26 -4.76
N ARG A 42 -16.04 -26.01 -4.32
CA ARG A 42 -17.21 -25.32 -3.73
C ARG A 42 -18.34 -25.21 -4.75
N GLU A 43 -19.45 -25.87 -4.45
CA GLU A 43 -20.72 -25.69 -5.15
C GLU A 43 -21.46 -24.45 -4.61
N ASP A 44 -21.83 -23.56 -5.53
CA ASP A 44 -22.54 -22.33 -5.18
C ASP A 44 -24.04 -22.62 -5.15
N ASP A 45 -24.68 -22.38 -4.00
CA ASP A 45 -26.12 -22.56 -3.85
C ASP A 45 -26.89 -21.41 -4.53
N PRO A 46 -27.63 -21.67 -5.63
CA PRO A 46 -28.37 -20.63 -6.33
C PRO A 46 -29.53 -20.05 -5.50
N TYR A 47 -29.95 -20.72 -4.42
CA TYR A 47 -31.04 -20.31 -3.54
C TYR A 47 -30.54 -19.73 -2.20
N LEU A 48 -29.25 -19.42 -2.07
CA LEU A 48 -28.65 -18.88 -0.84
C LEU A 48 -29.40 -17.65 -0.33
N ILE A 49 -29.82 -16.74 -1.21
CA ILE A 49 -30.57 -15.53 -0.84
C ILE A 49 -31.89 -15.88 -0.14
N ASP A 50 -32.62 -16.89 -0.62
CA ASP A 50 -33.89 -17.29 -0.03
C ASP A 50 -33.70 -17.94 1.35
N LYS A 51 -32.60 -18.66 1.54
CA LYS A 51 -32.21 -19.18 2.85
C LYS A 51 -31.90 -18.04 3.83
N LEU A 52 -31.06 -17.07 3.44
CA LEU A 52 -30.74 -15.90 4.26
C LEU A 52 -31.98 -15.06 4.61
N ARG A 53 -32.94 -14.95 3.69
CA ARG A 53 -34.21 -14.25 3.95
C ARG A 53 -35.05 -14.91 5.03
N LYS A 54 -35.06 -16.25 5.11
CA LYS A 54 -35.74 -16.99 6.18
C LYS A 54 -35.10 -16.76 7.53
N GLU A 55 -33.80 -16.48 7.57
CA GLU A 55 -33.02 -16.23 8.79
C GLU A 55 -32.90 -14.73 9.16
N ARG A 56 -33.61 -13.84 8.45
CA ARG A 56 -33.47 -12.37 8.61
C ARG A 56 -33.58 -11.89 10.06
N ASP A 57 -34.46 -12.50 10.86
CA ASP A 57 -34.70 -12.10 12.25
C ASP A 57 -33.46 -12.45 13.10
N GLY A 58 -32.83 -13.60 12.86
CA GLY A 58 -31.57 -13.99 13.49
C GLY A 58 -30.40 -13.08 13.08
N ILE A 59 -30.29 -12.77 11.78
CA ILE A 59 -29.29 -11.82 11.27
C ILE A 59 -29.45 -10.45 11.94
N PHE A 60 -30.70 -9.98 12.09
CA PHE A 60 -30.99 -8.72 12.76
C PHE A 60 -30.61 -8.73 14.23
N LEU A 61 -30.97 -9.79 14.97
CA LEU A 61 -30.61 -9.93 16.39
C LEU A 61 -29.08 -9.98 16.58
N TRP A 62 -28.36 -10.67 15.70
CA TRP A 62 -26.91 -10.72 15.72
C TRP A 62 -26.27 -9.34 15.43
N ALA A 63 -26.83 -8.59 14.48
CA ALA A 63 -26.41 -7.22 14.21
C ALA A 63 -26.69 -6.28 15.40
N LEU A 64 -27.81 -6.46 16.10
CA LEU A 64 -28.17 -5.69 17.29
C LEU A 64 -27.21 -5.95 18.45
N GLU A 65 -26.84 -7.20 18.68
CA GLU A 65 -25.79 -7.57 19.64
C GLU A 65 -24.45 -6.90 19.27
N GLY A 66 -24.09 -6.95 17.99
CA GLY A 66 -22.92 -6.25 17.46
C GLY A 66 -22.95 -4.74 17.72
N LEU A 67 -24.11 -4.10 17.57
CA LEU A 67 -24.30 -2.68 17.88
C LEU A 67 -24.13 -2.40 19.38
N GLN A 68 -24.70 -3.23 20.26
CA GLN A 68 -24.52 -3.08 21.71
C GLN A 68 -23.05 -3.16 22.12
N ARG A 69 -22.31 -4.11 21.53
CA ARG A 69 -20.85 -4.21 21.71
C ARG A 69 -20.13 -2.94 21.21
N LEU A 70 -20.51 -2.43 20.05
CA LEU A 70 -19.91 -1.23 19.47
C LEU A 70 -20.17 0.02 20.32
N VAL A 71 -21.39 0.18 20.85
CA VAL A 71 -21.74 1.26 21.78
C VAL A 71 -20.91 1.16 23.05
N SER A 72 -20.79 -0.05 23.61
CA SER A 72 -19.98 -0.31 24.80
C SER A 72 -18.49 -0.03 24.56
N ASN A 73 -18.02 -0.17 23.31
CA ASN A 73 -16.66 0.19 22.88
C ASN A 73 -16.55 1.62 22.34
N ASN A 74 -17.40 2.54 22.79
CA ASN A 74 -17.38 3.96 22.41
C ASN A 74 -17.39 4.21 20.88
N TYR A 75 -18.15 3.40 20.15
CA TYR A 75 -18.26 3.45 18.69
C TYR A 75 -16.97 3.20 17.92
N VAL A 76 -15.96 2.60 18.56
CA VAL A 76 -14.72 2.14 17.92
C VAL A 76 -14.89 0.68 17.50
N PHE A 77 -14.64 0.38 16.23
CA PHE A 77 -14.69 -1.01 15.76
C PHE A 77 -13.52 -1.82 16.32
N THR A 78 -13.77 -3.09 16.62
CA THR A 78 -12.69 -4.05 16.88
C THR A 78 -12.08 -4.48 15.56
N GLU A 79 -10.77 -4.32 15.42
CA GLU A 79 -10.03 -4.68 14.21
C GLU A 79 -9.26 -5.98 14.41
N SER A 80 -9.43 -6.92 13.48
CA SER A 80 -8.59 -8.12 13.42
C SER A 80 -7.17 -7.78 12.93
N VAL A 81 -6.23 -8.70 13.15
CA VAL A 81 -4.87 -8.58 12.59
C VAL A 81 -4.92 -8.48 11.07
N ASP A 82 -5.73 -9.32 10.43
CA ASP A 82 -5.90 -9.33 8.97
C ASP A 82 -6.47 -8.00 8.44
N ALA A 83 -7.45 -7.41 9.13
CA ALA A 83 -8.02 -6.12 8.71
C ALA A 83 -7.00 -4.98 8.78
N LYS A 84 -6.10 -5.01 9.79
CA LYS A 84 -4.98 -4.07 9.88
C LYS A 84 -3.97 -4.29 8.76
N GLN A 85 -3.66 -5.54 8.44
CA GLN A 85 -2.75 -5.88 7.36
C GLN A 85 -3.31 -5.46 6.00
N ASN A 86 -4.59 -5.74 5.72
CA ASN A 86 -5.27 -5.30 4.52
C ASN A 86 -5.19 -3.77 4.31
N LEU A 87 -5.26 -2.99 5.39
CA LEU A 87 -5.11 -1.54 5.33
C LEU A 87 -3.69 -1.14 4.93
N VAL A 88 -2.67 -1.79 5.51
CA VAL A 88 -1.26 -1.58 5.16
C VAL A 88 -1.06 -1.94 3.69
N ASP A 89 -1.52 -3.10 3.25
CA ASP A 89 -1.35 -3.57 1.86
C ASP A 89 -2.00 -2.59 0.88
N ALA A 90 -3.21 -2.08 1.16
CA ALA A 90 -3.86 -1.07 0.32
C ALA A 90 -3.12 0.28 0.27
N GLN A 91 -2.44 0.67 1.35
CA GLN A 91 -1.55 1.83 1.38
C GLN A 91 -0.28 1.59 0.54
N GLU A 92 0.28 0.39 0.65
CA GLU A 92 1.49 -0.03 -0.06
C GLU A 92 1.24 -0.13 -1.57
N GLU A 93 0.14 -0.76 -1.98
CA GLU A 93 -0.29 -0.91 -3.39
C GLU A 93 -0.57 0.45 -4.06
N GLY A 94 -1.13 1.41 -3.32
CA GLY A 94 -1.34 2.78 -3.81
C GLY A 94 -0.05 3.59 -4.00
N ASN A 95 1.10 3.05 -3.58
CA ASN A 95 2.37 3.75 -3.49
C ASN A 95 3.49 3.07 -4.28
N ASN A 96 3.54 3.36 -5.58
CA ASN A 96 4.61 2.90 -6.45
C ASN A 96 6.04 3.34 -6.04
N ILE A 97 6.21 4.34 -5.17
CA ILE A 97 7.52 4.65 -4.58
C ILE A 97 7.97 3.52 -3.65
N LEU A 98 7.05 2.95 -2.88
CA LEU A 98 7.36 1.83 -2.01
C LEU A 98 7.73 0.58 -2.84
N ALA A 99 6.94 0.29 -3.88
CA ALA A 99 7.25 -0.80 -4.81
C ALA A 99 8.65 -0.63 -5.43
N PHE A 100 8.98 0.58 -5.88
CA PHE A 100 10.31 0.94 -6.34
C PHE A 100 11.40 0.73 -5.27
N MET A 101 11.17 1.15 -4.02
CA MET A 101 12.17 0.98 -2.95
C MET A 101 12.40 -0.49 -2.55
N LYS A 102 11.45 -1.38 -2.87
CA LYS A 102 11.57 -2.83 -2.69
C LYS A 102 12.12 -3.54 -3.93
N SER A 103 12.29 -2.85 -5.06
CA SER A 103 12.72 -3.49 -6.30
C SER A 103 14.21 -3.82 -6.28
N GLU A 104 14.56 -4.92 -6.93
CA GLU A 104 15.95 -5.33 -7.12
C GLU A 104 16.48 -4.80 -8.45
N GLY A 105 17.80 -4.56 -8.52
CA GLY A 105 18.48 -4.21 -9.79
C GLY A 105 18.46 -2.73 -10.19
N TYR A 106 17.72 -1.86 -9.50
CA TYR A 106 17.73 -0.40 -9.75
C TYR A 106 18.58 0.36 -8.73
N LEU A 107 18.53 -0.07 -7.47
CA LEU A 107 19.20 0.56 -6.33
C LEU A 107 20.09 -0.44 -5.61
N GLN A 108 21.16 0.07 -5.01
CA GLN A 108 22.02 -0.66 -4.09
C GLN A 108 22.13 0.15 -2.80
N PHE A 109 21.76 -0.47 -1.67
CA PHE A 109 21.86 0.14 -0.35
C PHE A 109 23.21 -0.27 0.28
N GLU A 110 24.12 0.69 0.39
CA GLU A 110 25.49 0.43 0.86
C GLU A 110 26.04 1.65 1.59
N ILE A 111 26.56 1.43 2.80
CA ILE A 111 27.10 2.49 3.66
C ILE A 111 28.23 3.23 2.95
N GLY A 112 28.19 4.56 2.97
CA GLY A 112 29.21 5.42 2.37
C GLY A 112 28.99 5.76 0.90
N LYS A 113 28.10 5.05 0.20
CA LYS A 113 27.63 5.45 -1.13
C LYS A 113 26.68 6.66 -1.04
N LYS A 114 26.60 7.42 -2.13
CA LYS A 114 25.77 8.62 -2.21
C LYS A 114 25.06 8.69 -3.56
N ILE A 115 23.87 9.27 -3.56
CA ILE A 115 23.13 9.61 -4.77
C ILE A 115 22.58 11.03 -4.67
N SER A 116 22.55 11.76 -5.79
CA SER A 116 21.86 13.05 -5.82
C SER A 116 20.34 12.84 -5.82
N SER A 117 19.57 13.79 -5.29
CA SER A 117 18.09 13.67 -5.33
C SER A 117 17.55 13.62 -6.76
N THR A 118 18.26 14.24 -7.71
CA THR A 118 17.90 14.22 -9.13
C THR A 118 18.13 12.83 -9.71
N ASP A 119 19.30 12.25 -9.50
CA ASP A 119 19.64 10.93 -10.04
C ASP A 119 18.73 9.84 -9.42
N PHE A 120 18.44 9.96 -8.12
CA PHE A 120 17.53 9.05 -7.44
C PHE A 120 16.12 9.10 -8.04
N TYR A 121 15.61 10.31 -8.30
CA TYR A 121 14.32 10.47 -8.96
C TYR A 121 14.33 9.93 -10.40
N ASN A 122 15.41 10.12 -11.15
CA ASN A 122 15.51 9.62 -12.52
C ASN A 122 15.52 8.07 -12.57
N ILE A 123 16.18 7.41 -11.61
CA ILE A 123 16.14 5.94 -11.50
C ILE A 123 14.70 5.48 -11.19
N TYR A 124 13.99 6.18 -10.29
CA TYR A 124 12.58 5.92 -10.01
C TYR A 124 11.70 6.06 -11.26
N VAL A 125 11.91 7.11 -12.07
CA VAL A 125 11.19 7.30 -13.33
C VAL A 125 11.45 6.14 -14.30
N SER A 126 12.71 5.72 -14.46
CA SER A 126 13.05 4.55 -15.30
C SER A 126 12.35 3.29 -14.82
N TRP A 127 12.37 3.02 -13.51
CA TRP A 127 11.63 1.88 -12.94
C TRP A 127 10.13 1.98 -13.23
N CYS A 128 9.54 3.17 -13.12
CA CYS A 128 8.13 3.37 -13.44
C CYS A 128 7.83 3.06 -14.91
N GLU A 129 8.69 3.49 -15.85
CA GLU A 129 8.54 3.19 -17.28
C GLU A 129 8.60 1.68 -17.55
N ASP A 130 9.57 0.99 -16.93
CA ASP A 130 9.76 -0.45 -17.08
C ASP A 130 8.60 -1.28 -16.47
N ASN A 131 7.89 -0.71 -15.49
CA ASN A 131 6.79 -1.38 -14.77
C ASN A 131 5.40 -0.83 -15.11
N LEU A 132 5.27 0.00 -16.16
CA LEU A 132 4.02 0.61 -16.61
C LEU A 132 3.31 1.45 -15.52
N GLU A 133 4.09 2.01 -14.61
CA GLU A 133 3.65 2.85 -13.51
C GLU A 133 3.73 4.32 -13.87
N LYS A 134 2.85 5.15 -13.29
CA LYS A 134 2.91 6.61 -13.47
C LYS A 134 3.81 7.24 -12.40
N PRO A 135 4.92 7.90 -12.77
CA PRO A 135 5.79 8.54 -11.78
C PRO A 135 5.05 9.62 -11.00
N ARG A 136 5.21 9.62 -9.68
CA ARG A 136 4.78 10.74 -8.83
C ARG A 136 5.68 11.95 -9.07
N ALA A 137 5.14 13.15 -8.87
CA ALA A 137 5.93 14.38 -8.97
C ALA A 137 7.18 14.35 -8.06
N SER A 138 8.30 14.90 -8.55
CA SER A 138 9.60 14.87 -7.87
C SER A 138 9.59 15.42 -6.45
N ALA A 139 8.78 16.44 -6.17
CA ALA A 139 8.58 16.97 -4.82
C ALA A 139 7.92 15.94 -3.88
N GLY A 140 6.90 15.22 -4.37
CA GLY A 140 6.22 14.16 -3.62
C GLY A 140 7.12 12.95 -3.38
N PHE A 141 7.90 12.55 -4.39
CA PHE A 141 8.94 11.52 -4.23
C PHE A 141 9.95 11.90 -3.14
N LEU A 142 10.52 13.10 -3.24
CA LEU A 142 11.52 13.56 -2.28
C LEU A 142 10.97 13.66 -0.86
N HIS A 143 9.73 14.13 -0.72
CA HIS A 143 9.06 14.21 0.58
C HIS A 143 8.86 12.81 1.19
N TYR A 144 8.34 11.86 0.41
CA TYR A 144 8.14 10.49 0.86
C TYR A 144 9.44 9.82 1.31
N ILE A 145 10.52 9.93 0.53
CA ILE A 145 11.82 9.34 0.90
C ILE A 145 12.40 10.00 2.15
N LYS A 146 12.21 11.32 2.33
CA LYS A 146 12.65 12.03 3.55
C LYS A 146 11.90 11.57 4.80
N GLU A 147 10.57 11.44 4.71
CA GLU A 147 9.74 10.97 5.82
C GLU A 147 10.09 9.52 6.20
N ASN A 148 10.43 8.70 5.21
CA ASN A 148 10.72 7.28 5.38
C ASN A 148 12.22 6.95 5.42
N GLN A 149 13.11 7.94 5.50
CA GLN A 149 14.57 7.72 5.36
C GLN A 149 15.11 6.71 6.38
N LYS A 150 14.59 6.73 7.61
CA LYS A 150 14.95 5.78 8.68
C LYS A 150 14.56 4.34 8.33
N ARG A 151 13.40 4.14 7.69
CA ARG A 151 12.91 2.81 7.25
C ARG A 151 13.89 2.16 6.26
N TYR A 152 14.55 2.97 5.44
CA TYR A 152 15.46 2.52 4.39
C TYR A 152 16.95 2.68 4.73
N GLY A 153 17.29 3.10 5.96
CA GLY A 153 18.69 3.34 6.34
C GLY A 153 19.36 4.51 5.59
N LEU A 154 18.57 5.42 5.03
CA LEU A 154 19.03 6.57 4.27
C LEU A 154 19.26 7.78 5.16
N ILE A 155 20.18 8.65 4.75
CA ILE A 155 20.41 9.94 5.41
C ILE A 155 20.28 11.04 4.37
N TYR A 156 19.32 11.94 4.55
CA TYR A 156 19.18 13.11 3.69
C TYR A 156 20.24 14.16 3.97
N ASP A 157 20.81 14.74 2.92
CA ASP A 157 21.80 15.81 3.01
C ASP A 157 21.56 16.87 1.92
N ALA A 158 21.48 18.14 2.32
CA ALA A 158 21.30 19.26 1.41
C ALA A 158 22.53 19.54 0.53
N LYS A 159 23.72 19.10 0.95
CA LYS A 159 25.01 19.24 0.25
C LYS A 159 25.72 17.89 0.14
N CYS A 160 25.00 16.89 -0.36
CA CYS A 160 25.46 15.51 -0.45
C CYS A 160 26.58 15.32 -1.49
N ILE A 161 26.38 15.86 -2.70
CA ILE A 161 27.31 15.75 -3.84
C ILE A 161 27.63 17.16 -4.32
N GLY A 162 28.73 17.72 -3.81
CA GLY A 162 29.04 19.14 -3.97
C GLY A 162 27.93 20.01 -3.36
N ASN A 163 27.37 20.93 -4.14
CA ASN A 163 26.23 21.76 -3.73
C ASN A 163 24.85 21.13 -4.02
N ARG A 164 24.79 19.87 -4.48
CA ARG A 164 23.53 19.19 -4.78
C ARG A 164 23.02 18.41 -3.57
N ARG A 165 21.73 18.56 -3.29
CA ARG A 165 20.99 17.73 -2.33
C ARG A 165 20.96 16.26 -2.76
N GLY A 166 20.95 15.36 -1.80
CA GLY A 166 20.99 13.93 -2.05
C GLY A 166 20.77 13.07 -0.81
N PHE A 167 21.08 11.79 -0.96
CA PHE A 167 20.95 10.80 0.09
C PHE A 167 22.24 9.98 0.20
N HIS A 168 22.62 9.67 1.43
CA HIS A 168 23.69 8.72 1.73
C HIS A 168 23.12 7.30 1.87
N ASN A 169 24.02 6.33 1.81
CA ASN A 169 23.78 4.90 1.94
C ASN A 169 23.00 4.26 0.78
N VAL A 170 22.99 4.90 -0.39
CA VAL A 170 22.34 4.37 -1.59
C VAL A 170 23.05 4.87 -2.85
N CYS A 171 23.12 4.02 -3.86
CA CYS A 171 23.53 4.37 -5.22
C CYS A 171 22.70 3.59 -6.25
N LYS A 172 22.90 3.90 -7.53
CA LYS A 172 22.38 3.09 -8.63
C LYS A 172 23.02 1.69 -8.54
N ALA A 173 22.24 0.63 -8.74
CA ALA A 173 22.79 -0.70 -8.87
C ALA A 173 23.66 -0.79 -10.13
N GLU A 174 24.85 -1.36 -10.00
CA GLU A 174 25.69 -1.65 -11.16
C GLU A 174 25.17 -2.92 -11.84
N PHE A 175 24.86 -2.83 -13.13
CA PHE A 175 24.53 -4.01 -13.91
C PHE A 175 25.79 -4.87 -14.02
N THR A 176 25.79 -6.04 -13.37
CA THR A 176 26.79 -7.08 -13.60
C THR A 176 26.22 -8.01 -14.66
N PRO A 177 26.75 -8.02 -15.89
CA PRO A 177 26.35 -9.01 -16.88
C PRO A 177 26.68 -10.39 -16.31
N VAL A 178 25.70 -11.29 -16.29
CA VAL A 178 25.98 -12.69 -15.97
C VAL A 178 26.90 -13.22 -17.06
N ALA A 179 28.18 -13.40 -16.74
CA ALA A 179 29.14 -14.05 -17.62
C ALA A 179 28.83 -15.56 -17.65
N GLY A 180 27.77 -15.92 -18.35
CA GLY A 180 27.38 -17.30 -18.62
C GLY A 180 26.81 -17.35 -20.01
N LYS A 181 27.38 -18.19 -20.87
CA LYS A 181 26.77 -18.52 -22.16
C LYS A 181 25.31 -18.85 -21.90
N THR A 182 24.42 -18.14 -22.57
CA THR A 182 23.02 -18.55 -22.60
C THR A 182 22.96 -19.93 -23.27
N PRO A 183 21.90 -20.74 -23.06
CA PRO A 183 21.71 -22.00 -23.80
C PRO A 183 21.62 -21.81 -25.33
N PHE A 184 21.74 -20.57 -25.80
CA PHE A 184 21.64 -20.13 -27.18
C PHE A 184 22.96 -19.55 -27.73
N ASP A 185 24.08 -19.63 -26.98
CA ASP A 185 25.45 -19.26 -27.40
C ASP A 185 26.37 -20.48 -27.68
#